data_AF-T1CFK8-F1
#
_entry.id   AF-T1CFK8-F1
#
_cell.length_a   1.000
_cell.length_b   1.000
_cell.length_c   1.000
_cell.angle_alpha   90.00
_cell.angle_beta   90.00
_cell.angle_gamma   90.00
#
_symmetry.space_group_name_H-M   'P 1'
#
loop_
_entity.id
_entity.type
_entity.pdbx_description
1 polymer ?
#
loop_
_entity_poly.entity_id
_entity_poly.type
_entity_poly.pdbx_seq_one_letter_code
_entity_poly.pdbx_strand_id
1 'polypeptide(L)'
;KLEPFAAGSVSLTPPEELTEYLNTFLPVFGRRDTVSQARYYLLGLLSNLRRKNGETMEAAVPGATQQGVWDFLVRSPWPSEDLDRARVLDALQRSGCAGQPLAAVLDEVSWRKKGNLSVGVGRQYLGSLGKVDNGQVTVSLHGCHPQIDLPLLSELYLPEPWLTAERRAQAK
;
A
#
# COMPACT_ATOMS: atom_id res chain seq x y z
N LYS A 1 0.54 33.39 -1.06
CA LYS A 1 0.17 32.88 0.28
C LYS A 1 -0.98 31.92 0.06
N LEU A 2 -0.75 30.61 0.24
CA LEU A 2 -1.82 29.62 0.13
C LEU A 2 -2.63 29.69 1.43
N GLU A 3 -3.92 29.94 1.31
CA GLU A 3 -4.87 29.91 2.42
C GLU A 3 -4.83 28.54 3.11
N PRO A 4 -4.94 28.46 4.44
CA PRO A 4 -5.03 27.19 5.13
C PRO A 4 -6.30 26.46 4.68
N PHE A 5 -6.15 25.21 4.20
CA PHE A 5 -7.27 24.31 3.98
C PHE A 5 -8.04 24.18 5.29
N ALA A 6 -9.23 24.77 5.34
CA ALA A 6 -10.13 24.62 6.48
C ALA A 6 -10.38 23.13 6.71
N ALA A 7 -10.27 22.69 7.96
CA ALA A 7 -10.62 21.33 8.37
C ALA A 7 -12.12 21.14 8.21
N GLY A 8 -12.55 20.86 6.98
CA GLY A 8 -13.91 20.46 6.67
C GLY A 8 -14.23 19.18 7.43
N SER A 9 -15.40 19.15 8.07
CA SER A 9 -16.00 17.94 8.63
C SER A 9 -15.92 16.83 7.58
N VAL A 10 -15.18 15.76 7.89
CA VAL A 10 -14.97 14.63 6.99
C VAL A 10 -16.30 13.92 6.77
N SER A 11 -16.75 13.80 5.52
CA SER A 11 -17.76 12.80 5.17
C SER A 11 -17.12 11.43 5.34
N LEU A 12 -17.47 10.74 6.43
CA LEU A 12 -17.01 9.38 6.73
C LEU A 12 -17.75 8.33 5.90
N THR A 13 -18.76 8.75 5.13
CA THR A 13 -19.38 7.95 4.09
C THR A 13 -18.51 8.07 2.84
N PRO A 14 -17.89 6.98 2.35
CA PRO A 14 -17.22 7.01 1.05
C PRO A 14 -18.20 7.43 -0.04
N PRO A 15 -17.75 8.20 -1.05
CA PRO A 15 -18.49 8.36 -2.28
C PRO A 15 -18.91 6.99 -2.85
N GLU A 16 -20.06 6.94 -3.51
CA GLU A 16 -20.58 5.72 -4.12
C GLU A 16 -19.56 5.12 -5.10
N GLU A 17 -18.94 5.96 -5.93
CA GLU A 17 -17.88 5.57 -6.87
C GLU A 17 -16.70 4.86 -6.20
N LEU A 18 -16.26 5.35 -5.02
CA LEU A 18 -15.19 4.71 -4.27
C LEU A 18 -15.66 3.36 -3.71
N THR A 19 -16.91 3.29 -3.25
CA THR A 19 -17.48 2.04 -2.74
C THR A 19 -17.57 0.99 -3.83
N GLU A 20 -18.03 1.36 -5.02
CA GLU A 20 -18.09 0.50 -6.20
C GLU A 20 -16.70 0.03 -6.63
N TYR A 21 -15.75 0.94 -6.70
CA TYR A 21 -14.36 0.60 -7.02
C TYR A 21 -13.78 -0.41 -6.02
N LEU A 22 -13.95 -0.16 -4.71
CA LEU A 22 -13.47 -1.08 -3.68
C LEU A 22 -14.15 -2.45 -3.76
N ASN A 23 -15.44 -2.51 -4.08
CA ASN A 23 -16.17 -3.77 -4.22
C ASN A 23 -15.58 -4.71 -5.28
N THR A 24 -14.86 -4.19 -6.29
CA THR A 24 -14.12 -5.00 -7.26
C THR A 24 -13.02 -5.84 -6.61
N PHE A 25 -12.37 -5.31 -5.57
CA PHE A 25 -11.17 -5.93 -4.97
C PHE A 25 -11.44 -6.58 -3.62
N LEU A 26 -12.45 -6.12 -2.89
CA LEU A 26 -12.76 -6.63 -1.55
C LEU A 26 -12.95 -8.17 -1.48
N PRO A 27 -13.52 -8.86 -2.50
CA PRO A 27 -13.61 -10.32 -2.48
C PRO A 27 -12.26 -11.05 -2.32
N VAL A 28 -11.14 -10.44 -2.70
CA VAL A 28 -9.78 -11.02 -2.58
C VAL A 28 -9.41 -11.25 -1.11
N PHE A 29 -9.94 -10.46 -0.18
CA PHE A 29 -9.66 -10.59 1.25
C PHE A 29 -10.43 -11.74 1.94
N GLY A 30 -11.32 -12.42 1.21
CA GLY A 30 -11.99 -13.65 1.66
C GLY A 30 -13.00 -13.45 2.80
N ARG A 31 -12.56 -13.55 4.05
CA ARG A 31 -13.45 -13.58 5.24
C ARG A 31 -14.16 -12.24 5.43
N ARG A 32 -15.46 -12.27 5.74
CA ARG A 32 -16.29 -11.07 5.93
C ARG A 32 -15.70 -10.06 6.91
N ASP A 33 -15.17 -10.52 8.04
CA ASP A 33 -14.57 -9.62 9.04
C ASP A 33 -13.33 -8.91 8.50
N THR A 34 -12.49 -9.64 7.76
CA THR A 34 -11.31 -9.09 7.08
C THR A 34 -11.69 -8.08 6.00
N VAL A 35 -12.75 -8.36 5.23
CA VAL A 35 -13.30 -7.44 4.23
C VAL A 35 -13.79 -6.13 4.87
N SER A 36 -14.49 -6.22 6.00
CA SER A 36 -14.97 -5.04 6.74
C SER A 36 -13.79 -4.19 7.24
N GLN A 37 -12.78 -4.82 7.86
CA GLN A 37 -11.60 -4.10 8.36
C GLN A 37 -10.74 -3.54 7.22
N ALA A 38 -10.61 -4.25 6.10
CA ALA A 38 -9.97 -3.75 4.88
C ALA A 38 -10.64 -2.46 4.38
N ARG A 39 -11.98 -2.47 4.31
CA ARG A 39 -12.77 -1.28 3.94
C ARG A 39 -12.48 -0.13 4.89
N TYR A 40 -12.56 -0.34 6.19
CA TYR A 40 -12.31 0.71 7.18
C TYR A 40 -10.88 1.26 7.11
N TYR A 41 -9.90 0.40 6.91
CA TYR A 41 -8.52 0.80 6.72
C TYR A 41 -8.33 1.67 5.49
N LEU A 42 -8.90 1.27 4.34
CA LEU A 42 -8.83 2.04 3.09
C LEU A 42 -9.54 3.40 3.22
N LEU A 43 -10.69 3.45 3.88
CA LEU A 43 -11.37 4.72 4.20
C LEU A 43 -10.51 5.61 5.09
N GLY A 44 -9.90 5.04 6.13
CA GLY A 44 -8.95 5.74 6.98
C GLY A 44 -7.77 6.30 6.18
N LEU A 45 -7.23 5.55 5.22
CA LEU A 45 -6.14 6.00 4.36
C LEU A 45 -6.55 7.12 3.39
N LEU A 46 -7.77 7.10 2.87
CA LEU A 46 -8.28 8.09 1.91
C LEU A 46 -8.88 9.33 2.58
N SER A 47 -9.13 9.27 3.89
CA SER A 47 -9.61 10.38 4.68
C SER A 47 -8.56 11.48 4.91
N ASN A 48 -9.04 12.64 5.37
CA ASN A 48 -8.21 13.78 5.80
C ASN A 48 -7.65 13.64 7.22
N LEU A 49 -7.56 12.42 7.77
CA LEU A 49 -6.99 12.21 9.09
C LEU A 49 -5.52 12.64 9.10
N ARG A 50 -5.17 13.51 10.06
CA ARG A 50 -3.81 14.03 10.23
C ARG A 50 -2.78 12.92 10.41
N ARG A 51 -3.16 11.84 11.11
CA ARG A 51 -2.33 10.66 11.34
C ARG A 51 -3.11 9.41 10.93
N LYS A 52 -2.53 8.61 10.04
CA LYS A 52 -3.16 7.39 9.50
C LYS A 52 -2.64 6.18 10.28
N ASN A 53 -3.12 6.00 11.51
CA ASN A 53 -2.83 4.84 12.36
C ASN A 53 -4.14 4.24 12.91
N GLY A 54 -4.07 3.01 13.45
CA GLY A 54 -5.25 2.30 13.95
C GLY A 54 -6.05 3.08 15.01
N GLU A 55 -5.37 3.72 15.95
CA GLU A 55 -5.99 4.57 16.99
C GLU A 55 -6.81 5.73 16.39
N THR A 56 -6.21 6.48 15.46
CA THR A 56 -6.88 7.62 14.82
C THR A 56 -8.03 7.14 13.92
N MET A 57 -7.87 5.98 13.27
CA MET A 57 -8.91 5.37 12.46
C MET A 57 -10.08 4.87 13.31
N GLU A 58 -9.83 4.26 14.47
CA GLU A 58 -10.87 3.85 15.42
C GLU A 58 -11.70 5.04 15.92
N ALA A 59 -11.03 6.16 16.22
CA ALA A 59 -11.73 7.36 16.68
C ALA A 59 -12.58 8.02 15.59
N ALA A 60 -12.24 7.80 14.32
CA ALA A 60 -12.82 8.53 13.20
C ALA A 60 -13.74 7.71 12.30
N VAL A 61 -13.52 6.41 12.12
CA VAL A 61 -14.22 5.57 11.14
C VAL A 61 -15.17 4.62 11.87
N PRO A 62 -16.51 4.79 11.74
CA PRO A 62 -17.47 3.92 12.41
C PRO A 62 -17.27 2.44 12.08
N GLY A 63 -17.08 1.61 13.10
CA GLY A 63 -16.84 0.16 12.97
C GLY A 63 -15.37 -0.24 12.83
N ALA A 64 -14.46 0.71 12.62
CA ALA A 64 -13.03 0.46 12.72
C ALA A 64 -12.65 0.24 14.19
N THR A 65 -11.76 -0.72 14.43
CA THR A 65 -11.07 -0.85 15.73
C THR A 65 -9.58 -0.90 15.46
N GLN A 66 -8.75 -0.35 16.36
CA GLN A 66 -7.30 -0.43 16.23
C GLN A 66 -6.86 -1.89 16.08
N GLN A 67 -7.46 -2.78 16.88
CA GLN A 67 -7.17 -4.21 16.84
C GLN A 67 -7.58 -4.83 15.50
N GLY A 68 -8.76 -4.49 14.97
CA GLY A 68 -9.24 -5.00 13.69
C GLY A 68 -8.39 -4.56 12.50
N VAL A 69 -7.94 -3.29 12.49
CA VAL A 69 -7.00 -2.79 11.49
C VAL A 69 -5.65 -3.51 11.60
N TRP A 70 -5.15 -3.71 12.81
CA TRP A 70 -3.89 -4.45 13.02
C TRP A 70 -4.01 -5.91 12.58
N ASP A 71 -5.12 -6.56 12.88
CA ASP A 71 -5.40 -7.94 12.47
C ASP A 71 -5.44 -8.07 10.96
N PHE A 72 -6.12 -7.13 10.29
CA PHE A 72 -6.14 -7.07 8.83
C PHE A 72 -4.74 -6.93 8.22
N LEU A 73 -3.89 -6.08 8.79
CA LEU A 73 -2.56 -5.81 8.24
C LEU A 73 -1.53 -6.91 8.53
N VAL A 74 -1.64 -7.57 9.69
CA VAL A 74 -0.58 -8.45 10.21
C VAL A 74 -1.00 -9.91 10.27
N ARG A 75 -2.26 -10.20 10.60
CA ARG A 75 -2.74 -11.56 10.90
C ARG A 75 -3.63 -12.17 9.82
N SER A 76 -4.21 -11.35 8.95
CA SER A 76 -5.03 -11.80 7.84
C SER A 76 -4.15 -12.18 6.65
N PRO A 77 -4.13 -13.46 6.24
CA PRO A 77 -3.52 -13.83 4.97
C PRO A 77 -4.39 -13.30 3.85
N TRP A 78 -3.89 -12.36 3.06
CA TRP A 78 -4.50 -11.98 1.79
C TRP A 78 -3.49 -12.15 0.65
N PRO A 79 -3.91 -12.76 -0.46
CA PRO A 79 -3.02 -13.03 -1.59
C PRO A 79 -2.70 -11.72 -2.32
N SER A 80 -1.57 -11.10 -2.00
CA SER A 80 -1.14 -9.83 -2.59
C SER A 80 -1.04 -9.91 -4.12
N GLU A 81 -0.56 -11.04 -4.64
CA GLU A 81 -0.47 -11.28 -6.09
C GLU A 81 -1.85 -11.30 -6.78
N ASP A 82 -2.88 -11.84 -6.12
CA ASP A 82 -4.23 -11.86 -6.69
C ASP A 82 -4.86 -10.46 -6.66
N LEU A 83 -4.57 -9.69 -5.61
CA LEU A 83 -4.97 -8.29 -5.52
C LEU A 83 -4.30 -7.45 -6.61
N ASP A 84 -3.00 -7.61 -6.83
CA ASP A 84 -2.26 -6.92 -7.88
C ASP A 84 -2.77 -7.30 -9.27
N ARG A 85 -3.02 -8.60 -9.52
CA ARG A 85 -3.61 -9.07 -10.78
C ARG A 85 -4.98 -8.44 -11.02
N ALA A 86 -5.86 -8.44 -10.03
CA ALA A 86 -7.19 -7.85 -10.14
C ALA A 86 -7.12 -6.34 -10.42
N ARG A 87 -6.24 -5.61 -9.71
CA ARG A 87 -6.01 -4.17 -9.89
C ARG A 87 -5.48 -3.84 -11.28
N VAL A 88 -4.51 -4.62 -11.77
CA VAL A 88 -3.93 -4.43 -13.10
C VAL A 88 -4.98 -4.66 -14.19
N LEU A 89 -5.77 -5.74 -14.09
CA LEU A 89 -6.82 -6.04 -15.08
C LEU A 89 -7.92 -4.97 -15.10
N ASP A 90 -8.43 -4.55 -13.94
CA ASP A 90 -9.46 -3.49 -13.86
C ASP A 90 -8.93 -2.16 -14.43
N ALA A 91 -7.69 -1.79 -14.09
CA ALA A 91 -7.08 -0.56 -14.60
C ALA A 91 -6.88 -0.56 -16.12
N LEU A 92 -6.45 -1.69 -16.70
CA LEU A 92 -6.31 -1.85 -18.15
C LEU A 92 -7.65 -1.81 -18.87
N GLN A 93 -8.69 -2.40 -18.28
CA GLN A 93 -10.04 -2.36 -18.83
C GLN A 93 -10.59 -0.93 -18.82
N ARG A 94 -10.51 -0.23 -17.68
CA ARG A 94 -11.03 1.15 -17.53
C ARG A 94 -10.30 2.17 -18.39
N SER A 95 -9.00 1.98 -18.62
CA SER A 95 -8.20 2.86 -19.49
C SER A 95 -8.35 2.55 -20.99
N GLY A 96 -9.00 1.44 -21.36
CA GLY A 96 -9.05 0.98 -22.75
C GLY A 96 -7.70 0.46 -23.28
N CYS A 97 -6.72 0.24 -22.41
CA CYS A 97 -5.38 -0.23 -22.75
C CYS A 97 -5.25 -1.76 -22.72
N ALA A 98 -6.34 -2.49 -22.49
CA ALA A 98 -6.33 -3.95 -22.48
C ALA A 98 -5.82 -4.53 -23.81
N GLY A 99 -4.75 -5.33 -23.75
CA GLY A 99 -4.11 -5.92 -24.93
C GLY A 99 -3.18 -4.98 -25.72
N GLN A 100 -3.01 -3.73 -25.26
CA GLN A 100 -2.06 -2.80 -25.85
C GLN A 100 -0.64 -2.99 -25.27
N PRO A 101 0.42 -2.70 -26.04
CA PRO A 101 1.78 -2.75 -25.54
C PRO A 101 2.01 -1.67 -24.48
N LEU A 102 2.71 -2.02 -23.40
CA LEU A 102 3.13 -1.11 -22.33
C LEU A 102 4.65 -1.00 -22.34
N ALA A 103 5.17 0.20 -22.07
CA ALA A 103 6.58 0.37 -21.71
C ALA A 103 6.78 -0.12 -20.28
N ALA A 104 7.79 -0.97 -20.06
CA ALA A 104 8.18 -1.42 -18.73
C ALA A 104 9.20 -0.45 -18.13
N VAL A 105 8.85 0.17 -17.00
CA VAL A 105 9.73 1.07 -16.25
C VAL A 105 10.05 0.44 -14.90
N LEU A 106 11.34 0.25 -14.64
CA LEU A 106 11.86 -0.15 -13.34
C LEU A 106 12.34 1.09 -12.62
N ASP A 107 11.88 1.28 -11.39
CA ASP A 107 12.29 2.38 -10.52
C ASP A 107 12.43 1.88 -9.08
N GLU A 108 13.18 2.62 -8.27
CA GLU A 108 13.31 2.33 -6.85
C GLU A 108 12.94 3.51 -5.96
N VAL A 109 12.32 3.21 -4.83
CA VAL A 109 12.05 4.17 -3.78
C VAL A 109 12.65 3.68 -2.47
N SER A 110 13.26 4.60 -1.73
CA SER A 110 13.96 4.28 -0.48
C SER A 110 13.42 5.03 0.72
N TRP A 111 13.36 4.35 1.86
CA TRP A 111 12.97 4.94 3.14
C TRP A 111 14.03 4.73 4.21
N ARG A 112 14.36 5.82 4.92
CA ARG A 112 15.22 5.76 6.09
C ARG A 112 14.54 4.95 7.20
N LYS A 113 15.31 4.08 7.86
CA LYS A 113 14.82 3.30 9.01
C LYS A 113 15.77 3.45 10.20
N LYS A 114 15.19 3.36 11.40
CA LYS A 114 15.94 3.21 12.66
C LYS A 114 15.84 1.75 13.10
N GLY A 115 16.98 1.15 13.47
CA GLY A 115 17.05 -0.26 13.88
C GLY A 115 17.33 -1.25 12.74
N ASN A 116 17.29 -2.54 13.07
CA ASN A 116 17.74 -3.64 12.22
C ASN A 116 16.75 -4.81 12.12
N LEU A 117 15.49 -4.66 12.53
CA LEU A 117 14.54 -5.79 12.63
C LEU A 117 13.49 -5.82 11.50
N SER A 118 13.43 -4.82 10.63
CA SER A 118 12.54 -4.85 9.46
C SER A 118 13.21 -5.55 8.28
N VAL A 119 12.52 -6.47 7.61
CA VAL A 119 13.05 -7.21 6.44
C VAL A 119 13.63 -6.26 5.40
N GLY A 120 14.82 -6.53 4.88
CA GLY A 120 15.46 -5.69 3.85
C GLY A 120 16.11 -4.41 4.40
N VAL A 121 16.05 -4.13 5.71
CA VAL A 121 16.74 -2.97 6.29
C VAL A 121 18.25 -3.19 6.33
N GLY A 122 19.02 -2.21 5.89
CA GLY A 122 20.48 -2.27 5.93
C GLY A 122 21.14 -0.97 5.50
N ARG A 123 22.47 -0.93 5.62
CA ARG A 123 23.30 0.14 5.09
C ARG A 123 23.42 -0.04 3.57
N GLN A 124 22.67 0.77 2.84
CA GLN A 124 22.59 0.71 1.38
C GLN A 124 22.36 2.12 0.82
N TYR A 125 22.58 2.31 -0.48
CA TYR A 125 22.32 3.61 -1.10
C TYR A 125 20.82 3.89 -1.09
N LEU A 126 20.42 5.02 -0.52
CA LEU A 126 19.03 5.47 -0.46
C LEU A 126 18.88 6.62 -1.46
N GLY A 127 18.28 6.37 -2.62
CA GLY A 127 18.07 7.36 -3.68
C GLY A 127 17.39 8.64 -3.16
N SER A 128 16.39 8.48 -2.28
CA SER A 128 15.67 9.61 -1.65
C SER A 128 16.54 10.48 -0.73
N LEU A 129 17.68 9.99 -0.27
CA LEU A 129 18.66 10.75 0.52
C LEU A 129 19.94 11.09 -0.24
N GLY A 130 20.14 10.55 -1.45
CA GLY A 130 21.35 10.74 -2.25
C GLY A 130 22.64 10.19 -1.61
N LYS A 131 22.53 9.22 -0.68
CA LYS A 131 23.67 8.67 0.06
C LYS A 131 23.43 7.28 0.62
N VAL A 132 24.50 6.64 1.06
CA VAL A 132 24.44 5.41 1.85
C VAL A 132 24.00 5.72 3.29
N ASP A 133 22.90 5.15 3.73
CA ASP A 133 22.41 5.21 5.10
C ASP A 133 21.62 3.93 5.44
N ASN A 134 21.16 3.79 6.68
CA ASN A 134 20.31 2.69 7.09
C ASN A 134 18.87 2.90 6.62
N GLY A 135 18.37 1.99 5.79
CA GLY A 135 17.04 2.08 5.21
C GLY A 135 16.59 0.80 4.51
N GLN A 136 15.39 0.86 3.95
CA GLN A 136 14.84 -0.14 3.03
C GLN A 136 14.70 0.49 1.65
N VAL A 137 14.78 -0.35 0.62
CA VAL A 137 14.54 0.04 -0.77
C VAL A 137 13.48 -0.90 -1.32
N THR A 138 12.45 -0.35 -1.96
CA THR A 138 11.49 -1.09 -2.75
C THR A 138 11.75 -0.79 -4.22
N VAL A 139 11.83 -1.84 -5.02
CA VAL A 139 11.91 -1.75 -6.48
C VAL A 139 10.51 -2.01 -7.02
N SER A 140 9.99 -1.10 -7.83
CA SER A 140 8.70 -1.25 -8.48
C SER A 140 8.87 -1.42 -9.99
N LEU A 141 7.95 -2.20 -10.56
CA LEU A 141 7.80 -2.32 -12.00
C LEU A 141 6.48 -1.63 -12.39
N HIS A 142 6.58 -0.67 -13.29
CA HIS A 142 5.45 0.07 -13.83
C HIS A 142 5.24 -0.27 -15.30
N GLY A 143 3.98 -0.43 -15.68
CA GLY A 143 3.55 -0.49 -17.07
C GLY A 143 3.02 0.88 -17.47
N CYS A 144 3.69 1.52 -18.43
CA CYS A 144 3.35 2.86 -18.87
C CYS A 144 2.82 2.85 -20.31
N HIS A 145 1.75 3.59 -20.53
CA HIS A 145 1.15 3.90 -21.82
C HIS A 145 0.74 5.38 -21.81
N PRO A 146 0.61 6.08 -22.96
CA PRO A 146 0.19 7.49 -22.97
C PRO A 146 -1.12 7.80 -22.22
N GLN A 147 -1.96 6.79 -21.96
CA GLN A 147 -3.23 6.93 -21.25
C GLN A 147 -3.20 6.44 -19.80
N ILE A 148 -2.17 5.70 -19.37
CA ILE A 148 -2.11 5.12 -18.01
C ILE A 148 -0.66 4.87 -17.55
N ASP A 149 -0.40 5.17 -16.28
CA ASP A 149 0.72 4.62 -15.52
C ASP A 149 0.18 3.61 -14.50
N LEU A 150 0.68 2.38 -14.55
CA LEU A 150 0.16 1.26 -13.79
C LEU A 150 1.28 0.58 -13.01
N PRO A 151 1.30 0.70 -11.67
CA PRO A 151 2.16 -0.14 -10.84
C PRO A 151 1.79 -1.60 -11.10
N LEU A 152 2.70 -2.43 -11.59
CA LEU A 152 2.43 -3.84 -11.87
C LEU A 152 2.71 -4.69 -10.65
N LEU A 153 3.88 -4.47 -10.04
CA LEU A 153 4.31 -5.12 -8.81
C LEU A 153 5.39 -4.27 -8.12
N SER A 154 5.67 -4.59 -6.87
CA SER A 154 6.77 -4.00 -6.12
C SER A 154 7.33 -4.99 -5.12
N GLU A 155 8.66 -5.03 -4.99
CA GLU A 155 9.36 -5.95 -4.10
C GLU A 155 10.42 -5.21 -3.27
N LEU A 156 10.72 -5.74 -2.09
CA LEU A 156 11.84 -5.24 -1.30
C LEU A 156 13.16 -5.70 -1.90
N TYR A 157 14.07 -4.76 -2.12
CA TYR A 157 15.48 -5.12 -2.32
C TYR A 157 16.04 -5.70 -1.03
N LEU A 158 16.57 -6.92 -1.10
CA LEU A 158 17.16 -7.61 0.02
C LEU A 158 18.69 -7.51 -0.04
N PRO A 159 19.34 -6.71 0.83
CA PRO A 159 20.79 -6.73 0.92
C PRO A 159 21.24 -8.08 1.48
N GLU A 160 22.49 -8.44 1.20
CA GLU A 160 23.08 -9.76 1.46
C GLU A 160 22.68 -10.42 2.80
N PRO A 161 22.68 -9.72 3.96
CA PRO A 161 22.30 -10.35 5.22
C PRO A 161 20.88 -10.93 5.24
N TRP A 162 19.95 -10.34 4.47
CA TRP A 162 18.53 -10.73 4.41
C TRP A 162 18.23 -11.86 3.42
N LEU A 163 19.23 -12.37 2.70
CA LEU A 163 19.05 -13.47 1.76
C LEU A 163 18.81 -14.82 2.46
N THR A 164 19.17 -14.94 3.75
CA THR A 164 19.01 -16.16 4.56
C THR A 164 17.64 -16.24 5.23
N ALA A 165 17.13 -17.47 5.40
CA ALA A 165 15.85 -17.70 6.08
C ALA A 165 15.96 -17.40 7.58
N GLU A 166 17.11 -17.71 8.18
CA GLU A 166 17.43 -17.46 9.59
C GLU A 166 17.35 -15.98 9.91
N ARG A 167 17.87 -15.13 9.02
CA ARG A 167 17.77 -13.68 9.21
C ARG A 167 16.34 -13.19 9.08
N ARG A 168 15.59 -13.68 8.09
CA ARG A 168 14.18 -13.30 7.89
C ARG A 168 13.29 -13.71 9.07
N ALA A 169 13.56 -14.85 9.71
CA ALA A 169 12.83 -15.32 10.88
C ALA A 169 13.01 -14.43 12.14
N GLN A 170 14.04 -13.57 12.17
CA GLN A 170 14.27 -12.63 13.27
C GLN A 170 13.56 -11.28 13.09
N ALA A 171 12.85 -11.08 11.97
CA ALA A 171 12.16 -9.84 11.70
C ALA A 171 11.00 -9.59 12.67
N LYS A 172 10.65 -8.31 12.87
CA LYS A 172 9.51 -7.85 13.68
C LYS A 172 8.52 -7.06 12.86
#